data_AF-A0A7J2ZIE9-F1
#
_entry.id   AF-A0A7J2ZIE9-F1
#
_cell.length_a   1.000
_cell.length_b   1.000
_cell.length_c   1.000
_cell.angle_alpha   90.00
_cell.angle_beta   90.00
_cell.angle_gamma   90.00
#
_symmetry.space_group_name_H-M   'P 1'
#
loop_
_entity.id
_entity.type
_entity.pdbx_description
1 polymer ?
#
loop_
_entity_poly.entity_id
_entity_poly.type
_entity_poly.pdbx_seq_one_letter_code
_entity_poly.pdbx_strand_id
1 'polypeptide(L)'
;MSEEITLEEYKKAYREMELEDARRGFIAHLIAYILVNIMLIVINAVYTPGVVWFFFPLIGWGIGLGFHYMGATYWLRKELLDKEAKAEYRARMAKKK
;
A
#
# COMPACT_ATOMS: atom_id res chain seq x y z
N MET A 1 8.92 -20.58 29.15
CA MET A 1 9.15 -21.37 27.93
C MET A 1 8.57 -20.57 26.79
N SER A 2 9.39 -20.03 25.89
CA SER A 2 8.86 -19.49 24.63
C SER A 2 8.23 -20.67 23.89
N GLU A 3 6.92 -20.61 23.63
CA GLU A 3 6.30 -21.57 22.73
C GLU A 3 7.02 -21.48 21.38
N GLU A 4 7.52 -22.61 20.88
CA GLU A 4 8.15 -22.65 19.56
C GLU A 4 7.09 -22.37 18.50
N ILE A 5 7.16 -21.20 17.88
CA ILE A 5 6.28 -20.79 16.80
C ILE A 5 6.58 -21.63 15.56
N THR A 6 5.56 -22.20 14.93
CA THR A 6 5.74 -22.95 13.69
C THR A 6 6.08 -22.02 12.52
N LEU A 7 6.77 -22.54 11.51
CA LEU A 7 7.12 -21.75 10.31
C LEU A 7 5.87 -21.18 9.61
N GLU A 8 4.77 -21.93 9.59
CA GLU A 8 3.53 -21.50 8.94
C GLU A 8 2.84 -20.38 9.73
N GLU A 9 2.87 -20.44 11.07
CA GLU A 9 2.40 -19.34 11.92
C GLU A 9 3.25 -18.09 11.73
N TYR A 10 4.58 -18.24 11.67
CA TYR A 10 5.48 -17.12 11.39
C TYR A 10 5.20 -16.47 10.03
N LYS A 11 5.10 -17.27 8.95
CA LYS A 11 4.78 -16.75 7.60
C LYS A 11 3.43 -16.03 7.57
N LYS A 12 2.42 -16.58 8.24
CA LYS A 12 1.10 -15.97 8.33
C LYS A 12 1.16 -14.62 9.05
N ALA A 13 1.79 -14.56 10.22
CA ALA A 13 1.94 -13.34 11.00
C ALA A 13 2.75 -12.27 10.21
N TYR A 14 3.83 -12.67 9.56
CA TYR A 14 4.62 -11.79 8.70
C TYR A 14 3.79 -11.21 7.54
N ARG A 15 2.99 -12.06 6.87
CA ARG A 15 2.11 -11.61 5.78
C ARG A 15 1.03 -10.64 6.28
N GLU A 16 0.44 -10.90 7.45
CA GLU A 16 -0.56 -10.01 8.04
C GLU A 16 0.05 -8.65 8.41
N MET A 17 1.25 -8.63 8.99
CA MET A 17 1.99 -7.41 9.31
C MET A 17 2.27 -6.56 8.05
N GLU A 18 2.82 -7.16 6.99
CA GLU A 18 3.12 -6.47 5.73
C GLU A 18 1.85 -5.87 5.10
N LEU A 19 0.73 -6.61 5.11
CA LEU A 19 -0.56 -6.12 4.63
C LEU A 19 -1.10 -4.98 5.49
N GLU A 20 -0.90 -5.03 6.80
CA GLU A 20 -1.31 -3.96 7.71
C GLU A 20 -0.52 -2.68 7.47
N ASP A 21 0.80 -2.77 7.33
CA ASP A 21 1.66 -1.62 7.07
C ASP A 21 1.32 -0.96 5.73
N ALA A 22 1.07 -1.75 4.69
CA ALA A 22 0.61 -1.23 3.40
C ALA A 22 -0.75 -0.52 3.49
N ARG A 23 -1.70 -1.05 4.28
CA ARG A 23 -2.98 -0.40 4.55
C ARG A 23 -2.81 0.91 5.30
N ARG A 24 -1.97 0.94 6.33
CA ARG A 24 -1.68 2.16 7.10
C ARG A 24 -1.07 3.24 6.21
N GLY A 25 -0.11 2.88 5.36
CA GLY A 25 0.48 3.79 4.37
C GLY A 25 -0.55 4.34 3.38
N PHE A 26 -1.43 3.48 2.86
CA PHE A 26 -2.54 3.90 1.98
C PHE A 26 -3.51 4.86 2.69
N ILE A 27 -3.92 4.55 3.93
CA ILE A 27 -4.83 5.41 4.70
C ILE A 27 -4.21 6.79 4.95
N ALA A 28 -2.93 6.85 5.31
CA ALA A 28 -2.23 8.12 5.49
C ALA A 28 -2.24 8.96 4.20
N HIS A 29 -1.96 8.33 3.05
CA HIS A 29 -2.01 9.00 1.76
C HIS A 29 -3.43 9.45 1.39
N LEU A 30 -4.45 8.62 1.65
CA LEU A 30 -5.86 8.96 1.42
C LEU A 30 -6.30 10.18 2.24
N ILE A 31 -5.93 10.23 3.52
CA ILE A 31 -6.22 11.37 4.40
C ILE A 31 -5.54 12.63 3.86
N ALA A 32 -4.25 12.55 3.54
CA ALA A 32 -3.50 13.67 2.96
C ALA A 32 -4.15 14.16 1.65
N TYR A 33 -4.53 13.23 0.77
CA TYR A 33 -5.21 13.54 -0.48
C TYR A 33 -6.52 14.29 -0.26
N ILE A 34 -7.37 13.85 0.68
CA ILE A 34 -8.64 14.51 0.99
C ILE A 34 -8.39 15.93 1.55
N LEU A 35 -7.52 16.06 2.56
CA LEU A 35 -7.27 17.33 3.22
C LEU A 35 -6.67 18.37 2.26
N VAL A 36 -5.67 17.97 1.47
CA VAL A 36 -5.04 18.85 0.48
C VAL A 36 -6.04 19.26 -0.60
N ASN A 37 -6.83 18.33 -1.15
CA ASN A 37 -7.80 18.70 -2.19
C ASN A 37 -8.91 19.62 -1.68
N ILE A 38 -9.41 19.41 -0.45
CA ILE A 38 -10.36 20.36 0.18
C ILE A 38 -9.74 21.75 0.28
N MET A 39 -8.49 21.84 0.75
CA MET A 39 -7.76 23.12 0.83
C MET A 39 -7.62 23.77 -0.55
N LEU A 40 -7.24 23.02 -1.59
CA LEU A 40 -7.08 23.55 -2.95
C LEU A 40 -8.41 24.01 -3.56
N ILE A 41 -9.51 23.31 -3.30
CA ILE A 41 -10.86 23.72 -3.72
C ILE A 41 -11.21 25.07 -3.09
N VAL A 42 -10.98 25.23 -1.78
CA VAL A 42 -11.24 26.49 -1.07
C VAL A 42 -10.38 27.63 -1.63
N ILE A 43 -9.08 27.39 -1.83
CA ILE A 43 -8.17 28.39 -2.42
C ILE A 43 -8.66 28.79 -3.82
N ASN A 44 -9.05 27.82 -4.65
CA ASN A 44 -9.50 28.12 -5.99
C ASN A 44 -10.79 28.97 -5.99
N ALA A 45 -11.77 28.60 -5.16
CA ALA A 45 -13.03 29.32 -5.04
C ALA A 45 -12.86 30.75 -4.51
N VAL A 46 -11.93 30.99 -3.58
CA VAL A 46 -11.71 32.31 -2.98
C VAL A 46 -10.89 33.23 -3.88
N TYR A 47 -9.79 32.74 -4.44
CA TYR A 47 -8.81 33.60 -5.10
C TYR A 47 -8.97 33.66 -6.62
N THR A 48 -9.50 32.60 -7.23
CA THR A 48 -9.53 32.43 -8.69
C THR A 48 -10.81 31.74 -9.18
N PRO A 49 -12.01 32.21 -8.78
CA PRO A 49 -13.27 31.50 -9.05
C PRO A 49 -13.60 31.34 -10.55
N GLY A 50 -13.02 32.19 -11.42
CA GLY A 50 -13.21 32.11 -12.87
C GLY A 50 -12.40 31.00 -13.57
N VAL A 51 -11.48 30.33 -12.86
CA VAL A 51 -10.60 29.31 -13.44
C VAL A 51 -10.57 28.09 -12.54
N VAL A 52 -11.08 26.95 -12.98
CA VAL A 52 -11.22 25.73 -12.14
C VAL A 52 -9.94 24.88 -12.17
N TRP A 53 -8.86 25.37 -11.58
CA TRP A 53 -7.56 24.68 -11.64
C TRP A 53 -7.42 23.55 -10.61
N PHE A 54 -8.22 23.51 -9.54
CA PHE A 54 -8.12 22.42 -8.54
C PHE A 54 -8.37 21.02 -9.15
N PHE A 55 -9.04 20.97 -10.30
CA PHE A 55 -9.35 19.72 -10.99
C PHE A 55 -8.09 18.95 -11.42
N PHE A 56 -7.03 19.65 -11.82
CA PHE A 56 -5.78 19.01 -12.26
C PHE A 56 -5.07 18.22 -11.14
N PRO A 57 -4.78 18.79 -9.95
CA PRO A 57 -4.22 18.02 -8.85
C PRO A 57 -5.18 16.95 -8.33
N LEU A 58 -6.48 17.20 -8.33
CA LEU A 58 -7.50 16.20 -7.93
C LEU A 58 -7.37 14.94 -8.78
N ILE A 59 -7.46 15.06 -10.12
CA ILE A 59 -7.37 13.90 -11.00
C ILE A 59 -5.96 13.32 -11.04
N GLY A 60 -4.94 14.17 -11.17
CA GLY A 60 -3.55 13.73 -11.29
C GLY A 60 -3.09 12.91 -10.08
N TRP A 61 -3.34 13.40 -8.87
CA TRP A 61 -2.99 12.67 -7.65
C TRP A 61 -3.98 11.53 -7.37
N GLY A 62 -5.25 11.67 -7.78
CA GLY A 62 -6.25 10.61 -7.64
C GLY A 62 -5.86 9.33 -8.38
N ILE A 63 -5.22 9.45 -9.54
CA ILE A 63 -4.64 8.31 -10.27
C ILE A 63 -3.53 7.64 -9.44
N GLY A 64 -2.61 8.42 -8.87
CA GLY A 64 -1.54 7.91 -8.00
C GLY A 64 -2.08 7.18 -6.76
N LEU A 65 -3.11 7.74 -6.12
CA LEU A 65 -3.83 7.11 -5.02
C LEU A 65 -4.45 5.76 -5.45
N GLY A 66 -5.02 5.70 -6.65
CA GLY A 66 -5.54 4.45 -7.23
C GLY A 66 -4.46 3.37 -7.39
N PHE A 67 -3.28 3.73 -7.87
CA PHE A 67 -2.14 2.80 -7.95
C PHE A 67 -1.67 2.34 -6.57
N HIS A 68 -1.63 3.22 -5.57
CA HIS A 68 -1.32 2.83 -4.19
C HIS A 68 -2.34 1.84 -3.63
N TYR A 69 -3.63 2.03 -3.90
CA TYR A 69 -4.68 1.09 -3.49
C TYR A 69 -4.49 -0.30 -4.12
N MET A 70 -4.23 -0.36 -5.43
CA MET A 70 -3.97 -1.62 -6.13
C MET A 70 -2.72 -2.32 -5.60
N GLY A 71 -1.66 -1.55 -5.31
CA GLY A 71 -0.44 -2.03 -4.68
C GLY A 71 -0.69 -2.67 -3.31
N ALA A 72 -1.41 -1.95 -2.44
CA ALA A 72 -1.67 -2.38 -1.06
C ALA A 72 -2.61 -3.59 -0.94
N THR A 73 -3.46 -3.85 -1.94
CA THR A 73 -4.49 -4.90 -1.87
C THR A 73 -4.18 -6.15 -2.68
N TYR A 74 -3.79 -5.98 -3.95
CA TYR A 74 -3.66 -7.09 -4.90
C TYR A 74 -2.19 -7.44 -5.17
N TRP A 75 -1.35 -6.45 -5.48
CA TRP A 75 0.04 -6.71 -5.85
C TRP A 75 0.87 -7.22 -4.68
N LEU A 76 0.74 -6.60 -3.50
CA LEU A 76 1.50 -7.02 -2.31
C LEU A 76 1.23 -8.48 -1.93
N ARG A 77 -0.03 -8.92 -1.93
CA ARG A 77 -0.38 -10.31 -1.64
C ARG A 77 0.28 -11.28 -2.62
N LYS A 78 0.25 -10.96 -3.92
CA LYS A 78 0.87 -11.79 -4.96
C LYS A 78 2.39 -11.84 -4.80
N GLU A 79 3.00 -10.71 -4.45
CA GLU A 79 4.44 -10.60 -4.25
C GLU A 79 4.92 -11.39 -3.02
N LEU A 80 4.19 -11.33 -1.90
CA LEU A 80 4.51 -12.11 -0.70
C LEU A 80 4.47 -13.62 -0.99
N LEU A 81 3.45 -14.09 -1.71
CA LEU A 81 3.35 -15.50 -2.11
C LEU A 81 4.50 -15.94 -3.03
N ASP A 82 4.88 -15.11 -4.01
CA ASP A 82 5.99 -15.40 -4.92
C ASP A 82 7.35 -15.41 -4.18
N LYS A 83 7.54 -14.48 -3.23
CA LYS A 83 8.72 -14.45 -2.35
C LYS A 83 8.82 -15.70 -1.48
N GLU A 84 7.72 -16.12 -0.86
CA GLU A 84 7.65 -17.35 -0.05
C GLU A 84 7.98 -18.59 -0.90
N ALA A 85 7.39 -18.73 -2.09
CA ALA A 85 7.63 -19.85 -2.99
C ALA A 85 9.11 -19.93 -3.43
N LYS A 86 9.72 -18.79 -3.76
CA LYS A 86 11.15 -18.71 -4.11
C LYS A 86 12.05 -19.05 -2.93
N ALA A 87 11.70 -18.60 -1.72
CA ALA A 87 12.44 -18.91 -0.51
C ALA A 87 12.42 -20.42 -0.22
N GLU A 88 11.25 -21.05 -0.30
CA GLU A 88 11.12 -22.50 -0.13
C GLU A 88 11.90 -23.29 -1.18
N TYR A 89 11.82 -22.90 -2.45
CA TYR A 89 12.57 -23.53 -3.53
C TYR A 89 14.08 -23.48 -3.25
N ARG A 90 14.62 -22.31 -2.88
CA ARG A 90 16.04 -22.14 -2.55
C ARG A 90 16.46 -22.98 -1.34
N ALA A 91 15.64 -23.02 -0.29
CA ALA A 91 15.92 -23.84 0.89
C ALA A 91 15.94 -25.34 0.57
N ARG A 92 15.02 -25.83 -0.27
CA ARG A 92 15.01 -27.23 -0.73
C ARG A 92 16.23 -27.57 -1.57
N MET A 93 16.65 -26.67 -2.46
CA MET A 93 17.85 -26.87 -3.28
C MET A 93 19.14 -26.85 -2.46
N ALA A 94 19.22 -26.03 -1.42
CA ALA A 94 20.36 -25.99 -0.51
C ALA A 94 20.50 -27.29 0.30
N LYS A 95 19.38 -27.91 0.72
CA LYS A 95 19.39 -29.21 1.43
C LYS A 95 19.72 -30.42 0.55
N LYS A 96 19.64 -30.27 -0.78
CA LYS A 96 19.96 -31.33 -1.75
C LYS A 96 21.43 -31.36 -2.18
N LYS A 97 22.19 -30.31 -1.85
CA LYS A 97 23.65 -30.27 -2.01
C LYS A 97 24.31 -30.84 -0.77
#